data_AF-A0A0F0HUU8-F1
#
_entry.id   AF-A0A0F0HUU8-F1
#
_cell.length_a   1.000
_cell.length_b   1.000
_cell.length_c   1.000
_cell.angle_alpha   90.00
_cell.angle_beta   90.00
_cell.angle_gamma   90.00
#
_symmetry.space_group_name_H-M   'P 1'
#
loop_
_entity.id
_entity.type
_entity.pdbx_description
1 polymer ?
#
loop_
_entity_poly.entity_id
_entity_poly.type
_entity_poly.pdbx_seq_one_letter_code
_entity_poly.pdbx_strand_id
1 'polypeptide(L)'
;MHRVLIVVDVQNDFCEGGSLAVAGGAEVAAAITDLIAESSPGYAHIVATRDCHIDPGPHFSTEPDYVNTWPPHCVAGTEGVGFHPNFAPSVTSGAIEAVFDKGSYSGAYSGFEGVNENGETLAGWLRGRDVTEVDVVGIATDHCVRATALDAAREGFATRVLLDLTAGVFAATTEAALTELRLSGVELTGTPIVGG
;
A
#
# COMPACT_ATOMS: atom_id res chain seq x y z
N MET A 1 6.04 -19.58 -11.22
CA MET A 1 6.22 -18.74 -10.02
C MET A 1 4.82 -18.29 -9.61
N HIS A 2 4.47 -18.37 -8.32
CA HIS A 2 3.17 -17.95 -7.80
C HIS A 2 3.32 -16.70 -6.93
N ARG A 3 4.18 -15.77 -7.38
CA ARG A 3 4.50 -14.53 -6.67
C ARG A 3 3.66 -13.38 -7.21
N VAL A 4 3.08 -12.61 -6.32
CA VAL A 4 2.27 -11.42 -6.63
C VAL A 4 2.92 -10.18 -6.05
N LEU A 5 2.89 -9.08 -6.81
CA LEU A 5 3.24 -7.76 -6.31
C LEU A 5 1.98 -7.04 -5.82
N ILE A 6 1.99 -6.58 -4.56
CA ILE A 6 0.93 -5.78 -3.94
C ILE A 6 1.44 -4.35 -3.81
N VAL A 7 0.86 -3.43 -4.60
CA VAL A 7 1.16 -2.00 -4.57
C VAL A 7 0.22 -1.29 -3.60
N VAL A 8 0.75 -0.85 -2.46
CA VAL A 8 -0.04 -0.27 -1.38
C VAL A 8 -0.16 1.24 -1.53
N ASP A 9 -1.39 1.72 -1.71
CA ASP A 9 -1.83 3.10 -1.48
C ASP A 9 -0.95 4.18 -2.17
N VAL A 10 -0.56 3.98 -3.43
CA VAL A 10 0.18 4.97 -4.24
C VAL A 10 -0.78 6.05 -4.78
N GLN A 11 -1.35 6.82 -3.85
CA GLN A 11 -2.41 7.82 -4.10
C GLN A 11 -1.90 9.25 -4.01
N ASN A 12 -2.65 10.17 -4.61
CA ASN A 12 -2.36 11.60 -4.61
C ASN A 12 -2.20 12.17 -3.20
N ASP A 13 -3.10 11.83 -2.28
CA ASP A 13 -3.07 12.38 -0.92
C ASP A 13 -1.85 11.96 -0.11
N PHE A 14 -1.22 10.84 -0.45
CA PHE A 14 -0.03 10.32 0.23
C PHE A 14 1.29 10.75 -0.44
N CYS A 15 1.23 11.47 -1.56
CA CYS A 15 2.39 12.03 -2.25
C CYS A 15 2.51 13.54 -2.05
N GLU A 16 3.65 14.13 -2.43
CA GLU A 16 3.91 15.55 -2.30
C GLU A 16 2.80 16.42 -2.92
N GLY A 17 2.27 17.35 -2.11
CA GLY A 17 1.13 18.21 -2.48
C GLY A 17 -0.24 17.66 -2.05
N GLY A 18 -0.29 16.39 -1.63
CA GLY A 18 -1.47 15.76 -1.03
C GLY A 18 -1.75 16.20 0.41
N SER A 19 -2.95 15.88 0.91
CA SER A 19 -3.39 16.25 2.26
C SER A 19 -2.67 15.51 3.40
N LEU A 20 -2.10 14.32 3.12
CA LEU A 20 -1.33 13.51 4.06
C LEU A 20 -0.03 13.01 3.40
N ALA A 21 0.69 13.95 2.79
CA ALA A 21 1.88 13.67 2.00
C ALA A 21 2.99 12.97 2.82
N VAL A 22 3.56 11.91 2.23
CA VAL A 22 4.76 11.24 2.70
C VAL A 22 5.92 11.63 1.79
N ALA A 23 7.01 12.13 2.38
CA ALA A 23 8.17 12.55 1.59
C ALA A 23 8.78 11.37 0.84
N GLY A 24 9.04 11.54 -0.46
CA GLY A 24 9.47 10.48 -1.37
C GLY A 24 8.32 9.70 -2.03
N GLY A 25 7.06 10.04 -1.74
CA GLY A 25 5.90 9.33 -2.29
C GLY A 25 5.84 9.37 -3.83
N ALA A 26 6.10 10.53 -4.44
CA ALA A 26 6.14 10.65 -5.89
C ALA A 26 7.31 9.89 -6.55
N GLU A 27 8.44 9.77 -5.86
CA GLU A 27 9.61 8.99 -6.29
C GLU A 27 9.30 7.48 -6.25
N VAL A 28 8.75 7.00 -5.13
CA VAL A 28 8.29 5.61 -4.99
C VAL A 28 7.26 5.26 -6.07
N ALA A 29 6.32 6.16 -6.36
CA ALA A 29 5.33 5.96 -7.41
C ALA A 29 5.97 5.72 -8.79
N ALA A 30 7.01 6.48 -9.13
CA ALA A 30 7.74 6.31 -10.39
C ALA A 30 8.55 5.01 -10.41
N ALA A 31 9.28 4.71 -9.33
CA ALA A 31 10.11 3.51 -9.22
C ALA A 31 9.28 2.21 -9.29
N ILE A 32 8.07 2.21 -8.72
CA ILE A 32 7.13 1.08 -8.84
C ILE A 32 6.67 0.91 -10.29
N THR A 33 6.38 1.99 -11.00
CA THR A 33 6.00 1.90 -12.42
C THR A 33 7.14 1.37 -13.28
N ASP A 34 8.38 1.78 -13.02
CA ASP A 34 9.57 1.23 -13.68
C ASP A 34 9.73 -0.27 -13.38
N LEU A 35 9.59 -0.68 -12.12
CA LEU A 35 9.60 -2.10 -11.74
C LEU A 35 8.55 -2.88 -12.54
N ILE A 36 7.30 -2.39 -12.62
CA ILE A 36 6.22 -3.08 -13.33
C ILE A 36 6.54 -3.22 -14.82
N ALA A 37 7.15 -2.21 -15.43
CA ALA A 37 7.54 -2.24 -16.84
C ALA A 37 8.70 -3.23 -17.11
N GLU A 38 9.68 -3.30 -16.21
CA GLU A 38 10.86 -4.18 -16.33
C GLU A 38 10.58 -5.63 -15.92
N SER A 39 9.67 -5.83 -14.97
CA SER A 39 9.38 -7.13 -14.36
C SER A 39 8.41 -7.98 -15.17
N SER A 40 8.25 -7.76 -16.47
CA SER A 40 7.42 -8.64 -17.30
C SER A 40 8.26 -9.80 -17.85
N PRO A 41 8.05 -11.07 -17.40
CA PRO A 41 6.98 -11.59 -16.53
C PRO A 41 7.52 -12.19 -15.19
N GLY A 42 8.31 -11.45 -14.43
CA GLY A 42 8.79 -11.81 -13.09
C GLY A 42 7.69 -11.98 -12.03
N TYR A 43 6.54 -11.33 -12.18
CA TYR A 43 5.35 -11.53 -11.32
C TYR A 43 4.25 -12.29 -12.05
N ALA A 44 3.59 -13.20 -11.34
CA ALA A 44 2.42 -13.91 -11.86
C ALA A 44 1.20 -13.00 -11.93
N HIS A 45 1.06 -12.13 -10.92
CA HIS A 45 0.03 -11.12 -10.86
C HIS A 45 0.52 -9.83 -10.20
N ILE A 46 -0.17 -8.73 -10.51
CA ILE A 46 0.06 -7.43 -9.86
C ILE A 46 -1.29 -6.84 -9.45
N VAL A 47 -1.40 -6.43 -8.19
CA VAL A 47 -2.61 -5.82 -7.62
C VAL A 47 -2.26 -4.55 -6.87
N ALA A 48 -3.25 -3.69 -6.65
CA ALA A 48 -3.09 -2.48 -5.86
C ALA A 48 -4.14 -2.38 -4.75
N THR A 49 -3.82 -1.64 -3.70
CA THR A 49 -4.80 -1.23 -2.67
C THR A 49 -4.97 0.27 -2.71
N ARG A 50 -6.11 0.72 -2.17
CA ARG A 50 -6.46 2.14 -2.16
C ARG A 50 -7.30 2.45 -0.93
N ASP A 51 -6.91 3.46 -0.15
CA ASP A 51 -7.83 4.07 0.81
C ASP A 51 -8.93 4.80 0.05
N CYS A 52 -10.18 4.56 0.44
CA CYS A 52 -11.35 5.17 -0.18
C CYS A 52 -12.40 5.46 0.91
N HIS A 53 -12.29 6.63 1.51
CA HIS A 53 -13.10 7.03 2.66
C HIS A 53 -14.40 7.73 2.23
N ILE A 54 -15.56 7.14 2.60
CA ILE A 54 -16.88 7.77 2.39
C ILE A 54 -17.26 8.58 3.63
N ASP A 55 -17.25 7.92 4.79
CA ASP A 55 -17.47 8.53 6.10
C ASP A 55 -16.80 7.69 7.18
N PRO A 56 -15.48 7.88 7.42
CA PRO A 56 -14.72 7.02 8.33
C PRO A 56 -14.85 7.47 9.81
N GLY A 57 -15.77 8.40 10.11
CA GLY A 57 -16.07 8.87 11.46
C GLY A 57 -14.84 9.37 12.22
N PRO A 58 -14.50 8.78 13.38
CA PRO A 58 -13.43 9.27 14.26
C PRO A 58 -12.02 9.16 13.66
N HIS A 59 -11.87 8.50 12.50
CA HIS A 59 -10.61 8.47 11.76
C HIS A 59 -10.16 9.86 11.34
N PHE A 60 -11.10 10.75 10.99
CA PHE A 60 -10.80 12.14 10.61
C PHE A 60 -10.93 13.09 11.80
N SER A 61 -9.93 13.95 11.95
CA SER A 61 -9.88 15.02 12.94
C SER A 61 -9.34 16.31 12.33
N THR A 62 -9.85 17.45 12.80
CA THR A 62 -9.26 18.77 12.51
C THR A 62 -8.01 19.04 13.36
N GLU A 63 -7.82 18.27 14.43
CA GLU A 63 -6.64 18.27 15.31
C GLU A 63 -6.12 16.83 15.40
N PRO A 64 -5.50 16.29 14.32
CA PRO A 64 -5.04 14.92 14.28
C PRO A 64 -3.84 14.68 15.20
N ASP A 65 -3.82 13.52 15.86
CA ASP A 65 -2.70 13.03 16.65
C ASP A 65 -1.63 12.31 15.80
N TYR A 66 -1.92 12.04 14.52
CA TYR A 66 -1.06 11.30 13.59
C TYR A 66 -0.66 9.91 14.09
N VAL A 67 -1.51 9.34 14.96
CA VAL A 67 -1.38 7.98 15.50
C VAL A 67 -2.66 7.21 15.26
N ASN A 68 -3.79 7.76 15.71
CA ASN A 68 -5.12 7.15 15.59
C ASN A 68 -6.08 7.99 14.74
N THR A 69 -5.76 9.27 14.57
CA THR A 69 -6.60 10.27 13.91
C THR A 69 -5.76 11.07 12.92
N TRP A 70 -6.40 11.43 11.81
CA TRP A 70 -5.74 11.96 10.63
C TRP A 70 -6.50 13.16 10.07
N PRO A 71 -5.85 14.08 9.34
CA PRO A 71 -6.62 15.04 8.53
C PRO A 71 -7.44 14.28 7.48
N PRO A 72 -8.54 14.84 6.94
CA PRO A 72 -9.25 14.24 5.83
C PRO A 72 -8.31 13.96 4.65
N HIS A 73 -8.29 12.71 4.19
CA HIS A 73 -7.47 12.22 3.08
C HIS A 73 -8.25 11.13 2.34
N CYS A 74 -7.88 10.85 1.09
CA CYS A 74 -8.42 9.78 0.26
C CYS A 74 -9.96 9.74 0.23
N VAL A 75 -10.58 10.92 0.27
CA VAL A 75 -12.03 11.06 0.36
C VAL A 75 -12.66 10.68 -0.98
N ALA A 76 -13.66 9.80 -0.94
CA ALA A 76 -14.35 9.32 -2.14
C ALA A 76 -14.89 10.50 -2.97
N GLY A 77 -14.60 10.48 -4.27
CA GLY A 77 -15.00 11.52 -5.22
C GLY A 77 -14.10 12.76 -5.27
N THR A 78 -13.01 12.80 -4.49
CA THR A 78 -11.98 13.86 -4.60
C THR A 78 -10.84 13.45 -5.53
N GLU A 79 -9.97 14.39 -5.90
CA GLU A 79 -8.74 14.05 -6.62
C GLU A 79 -7.75 13.26 -5.75
N GLY A 80 -7.74 13.54 -4.44
CA GLY A 80 -6.82 12.93 -3.47
C GLY A 80 -6.90 11.41 -3.37
N VAL A 81 -8.09 10.82 -3.61
CA VAL A 81 -8.29 9.37 -3.65
C VAL A 81 -7.68 8.71 -4.89
N GLY A 82 -7.42 9.47 -5.96
CA GLY A 82 -6.86 8.95 -7.21
C GLY A 82 -5.44 8.42 -7.04
N PHE A 83 -5.04 7.48 -7.90
CA PHE A 83 -3.66 7.04 -7.98
C PHE A 83 -2.77 8.18 -8.48
N HIS A 84 -1.54 8.26 -7.94
CA HIS A 84 -0.58 9.30 -8.30
C HIS A 84 -0.27 9.27 -9.81
N PRO A 85 -0.08 10.42 -10.49
CA PRO A 85 0.16 10.47 -11.95
C PRO A 85 1.36 9.65 -12.42
N ASN A 86 2.37 9.44 -11.58
CA ASN A 86 3.52 8.59 -11.91
C ASN A 86 3.15 7.09 -11.92
N PHE A 87 2.11 6.67 -11.20
CA PHE A 87 1.67 5.28 -11.09
C PHE A 87 0.38 4.96 -11.87
N ALA A 88 -0.51 5.94 -12.04
CA ALA A 88 -1.77 5.80 -12.77
C ALA A 88 -1.64 5.14 -14.16
N PRO A 89 -0.56 5.37 -14.96
CA PRO A 89 -0.35 4.66 -16.21
C PRO A 89 -0.37 3.13 -16.07
N SER A 90 0.26 2.57 -15.04
CA SER A 90 0.29 1.12 -14.78
C SER A 90 -1.12 0.54 -14.51
N VAL A 91 -2.00 1.33 -13.90
CA VAL A 91 -3.41 0.96 -13.70
C VAL A 91 -4.15 1.00 -15.02
N THR A 92 -4.04 2.12 -15.76
CA THR A 92 -4.78 2.31 -17.02
C THR A 92 -4.33 1.40 -18.15
N SER A 93 -3.09 0.92 -18.13
CA SER A 93 -2.57 -0.04 -19.11
C SER A 93 -3.07 -1.47 -18.87
N GLY A 94 -3.74 -1.72 -17.73
CA GLY A 94 -4.17 -3.05 -17.31
C GLY A 94 -3.06 -3.91 -16.73
N ALA A 95 -1.91 -3.32 -16.33
CA ALA A 95 -0.88 -4.07 -15.62
C ALA A 95 -1.32 -4.41 -14.19
N ILE A 96 -2.16 -3.57 -13.59
CA ILE A 96 -2.83 -3.85 -12.32
C ILE A 96 -4.12 -4.62 -12.60
N GLU A 97 -4.19 -5.86 -12.16
CA GLU A 97 -5.31 -6.77 -12.45
C GLU A 97 -6.52 -6.56 -11.53
N ALA A 98 -6.29 -6.06 -10.32
CA ALA A 98 -7.33 -5.75 -9.36
C ALA A 98 -6.90 -4.62 -8.42
N VAL A 99 -7.88 -3.79 -8.03
CA VAL A 99 -7.73 -2.75 -7.02
C VAL A 99 -8.64 -3.09 -5.84
N PHE A 100 -8.11 -3.06 -4.62
CA PHE A 100 -8.84 -3.33 -3.39
C PHE A 100 -9.03 -2.04 -2.60
N ASP A 101 -10.27 -1.54 -2.56
CA ASP A 101 -10.63 -0.36 -1.80
C ASP A 101 -10.86 -0.72 -0.33
N LYS A 102 -10.24 0.03 0.59
CA LYS A 102 -10.38 -0.13 2.05
C LYS A 102 -10.82 1.18 2.71
N GLY A 103 -11.38 1.07 3.92
CA GLY A 103 -11.67 2.23 4.77
C GLY A 103 -12.97 3.00 4.49
N SER A 104 -13.94 2.44 3.78
CA SER A 104 -15.15 3.19 3.38
C SER A 104 -15.92 3.85 4.54
N TYR A 105 -16.06 3.16 5.66
CA TYR A 105 -16.84 3.62 6.83
C TYR A 105 -16.08 3.53 8.16
N SER A 106 -14.76 3.34 8.10
CA SER A 106 -13.86 3.29 9.25
C SER A 106 -12.42 3.56 8.79
N GLY A 107 -11.50 3.82 9.72
CA GLY A 107 -10.08 3.68 9.41
C GLY A 107 -9.76 2.25 8.98
N ALA A 108 -8.82 2.10 8.05
CA ALA A 108 -8.27 0.81 7.61
C ALA A 108 -6.79 0.99 7.32
N TYR A 109 -5.97 -0.02 7.63
CA TYR A 109 -4.52 0.05 7.44
C TYR A 109 -4.04 -1.07 6.52
N SER A 110 -4.55 -2.28 6.68
CA SER A 110 -4.11 -3.42 5.90
C SER A 110 -4.87 -3.53 4.58
N GLY A 111 -4.14 -3.81 3.49
CA GLY A 111 -4.74 -4.17 2.21
C GLY A 111 -5.69 -5.37 2.27
N PHE A 112 -5.53 -6.23 3.28
CA PHE A 112 -6.39 -7.38 3.54
C PHE A 112 -7.79 -6.99 4.06
N GLU A 113 -7.98 -5.75 4.50
CA GLU A 113 -9.29 -5.18 4.84
C GLU A 113 -10.05 -4.71 3.59
N GLY A 114 -9.37 -4.62 2.45
CA GLY A 114 -9.93 -4.13 1.20
C GLY A 114 -10.72 -5.18 0.42
N VAL A 115 -11.65 -4.67 -0.40
CA VAL A 115 -12.42 -5.47 -1.36
C VAL A 115 -12.32 -4.87 -2.75
N ASN A 116 -12.33 -5.71 -3.78
CA ASN A 116 -12.37 -5.25 -5.16
C ASN A 116 -13.80 -4.89 -5.61
N GLU A 117 -13.95 -4.44 -6.86
CA GLU A 117 -15.24 -4.06 -7.45
C GLU A 117 -16.31 -5.17 -7.43
N ASN A 118 -15.89 -6.44 -7.31
CA ASN A 118 -16.78 -7.60 -7.24
C ASN A 118 -17.09 -8.01 -5.78
N GLY A 119 -16.61 -7.26 -4.79
CA GLY A 119 -16.75 -7.58 -3.37
C GLY A 119 -15.85 -8.72 -2.88
N GLU A 120 -14.85 -9.11 -3.67
CA GLU A 120 -13.88 -10.15 -3.29
C GLU A 120 -12.76 -9.54 -2.44
N THR A 121 -12.38 -10.23 -1.34
CA THR A 121 -11.29 -9.81 -0.47
C THR A 121 -9.93 -10.11 -1.10
N LEU A 122 -8.89 -9.38 -0.71
CA LEU A 122 -7.52 -9.64 -1.17
C LEU A 122 -7.07 -11.08 -0.91
N ALA A 123 -7.30 -11.61 0.30
CA ALA A 123 -6.98 -13.01 0.62
C ALA A 123 -7.72 -14.01 -0.26
N GLY A 124 -9.02 -13.77 -0.53
CA GLY A 124 -9.83 -14.60 -1.42
C GLY A 124 -9.28 -14.61 -2.84
N TRP A 125 -8.96 -13.42 -3.36
CA TRP A 125 -8.43 -13.22 -4.70
C TRP A 125 -7.08 -13.93 -4.90
N LEU A 126 -6.17 -13.80 -3.92
CA LEU A 126 -4.84 -14.44 -3.94
C LEU A 126 -4.98 -15.97 -3.87
N ARG A 127 -5.79 -16.50 -2.95
CA ARG A 127 -6.00 -17.95 -2.81
C ARG A 127 -6.68 -18.55 -4.03
N GLY A 128 -7.62 -17.84 -4.65
CA GLY A 128 -8.29 -18.28 -5.88
C GLY A 128 -7.34 -18.40 -7.08
N ARG A 129 -6.10 -17.90 -6.98
CA ARG A 129 -5.06 -17.92 -8.01
C ARG A 129 -3.82 -18.73 -7.59
N ASP A 130 -3.96 -19.57 -6.56
CA ASP A 130 -2.87 -20.41 -6.04
C ASP A 130 -1.61 -19.62 -5.70
N VAL A 131 -1.77 -18.37 -5.24
CA VAL A 131 -0.65 -17.52 -4.81
C VAL A 131 -0.03 -18.06 -3.54
N THR A 132 1.30 -18.16 -3.52
CA THR A 132 2.05 -18.63 -2.34
C THR A 132 3.02 -17.59 -1.79
N GLU A 133 3.37 -16.58 -2.60
CA GLU A 133 4.39 -15.59 -2.27
C GLU A 133 3.88 -14.18 -2.63
N VAL A 134 4.17 -13.19 -1.79
CA VAL A 134 3.83 -11.79 -2.05
C VAL A 134 5.03 -10.88 -1.83
N ASP A 135 5.21 -9.93 -2.74
CA ASP A 135 6.05 -8.75 -2.55
C ASP A 135 5.15 -7.55 -2.26
N VAL A 136 5.48 -6.77 -1.23
CA VAL A 136 4.74 -5.58 -0.83
C VAL A 136 5.60 -4.33 -1.04
N VAL A 137 5.02 -3.32 -1.66
CA VAL A 137 5.62 -2.01 -1.97
C VAL A 137 4.61 -0.90 -1.74
N GLY A 138 5.04 0.37 -1.78
CA GLY A 138 4.14 1.52 -1.71
C GLY A 138 4.25 2.32 -0.42
N ILE A 139 3.14 2.90 0.04
CA ILE A 139 3.13 3.98 1.04
C ILE A 139 2.08 3.68 2.14
N ALA A 140 2.32 3.94 3.42
CA ALA A 140 3.60 4.26 4.05
C ALA A 140 4.23 3.01 4.69
N THR A 141 5.56 2.96 4.71
CA THR A 141 6.39 1.85 5.26
C THR A 141 5.97 1.47 6.67
N ASP A 142 5.75 2.48 7.51
CA ASP A 142 5.40 2.38 8.93
C ASP A 142 3.90 2.25 9.21
N HIS A 143 3.04 2.30 8.19
CA HIS A 143 1.59 2.18 8.32
C HIS A 143 1.02 1.08 7.42
N CYS A 144 0.45 1.42 6.27
CA CYS A 144 -0.30 0.48 5.43
C CYS A 144 0.58 -0.64 4.86
N VAL A 145 1.83 -0.34 4.50
CA VAL A 145 2.80 -1.36 4.05
C VAL A 145 3.08 -2.35 5.17
N ARG A 146 3.37 -1.86 6.38
CA ARG A 146 3.59 -2.68 7.58
C ARG A 146 2.39 -3.58 7.85
N ALA A 147 1.20 -3.01 7.94
CA ALA A 147 -0.03 -3.74 8.25
C ALA A 147 -0.32 -4.82 7.21
N THR A 148 -0.22 -4.48 5.92
CA THR A 148 -0.45 -5.41 4.81
C THR A 148 0.55 -6.57 4.83
N ALA A 149 1.84 -6.29 5.04
CA ALA A 149 2.87 -7.34 5.08
C ALA A 149 2.71 -8.26 6.31
N LEU A 150 2.35 -7.71 7.47
CA LEU A 150 2.06 -8.53 8.66
C LEU A 150 0.86 -9.43 8.45
N ASP A 151 -0.21 -8.93 7.84
CA ASP A 151 -1.39 -9.74 7.54
C ASP A 151 -1.14 -10.77 6.46
N ALA A 152 -0.34 -10.45 5.43
CA ALA A 152 0.09 -11.44 4.44
C ALA A 152 0.81 -12.63 5.11
N ALA A 153 1.74 -12.34 6.04
CA ALA A 153 2.45 -13.37 6.79
C ALA A 153 1.50 -14.18 7.69
N ARG A 154 0.53 -13.54 8.35
CA ARG A 154 -0.50 -14.20 9.17
C ARG A 154 -1.43 -15.09 8.35
N GLU A 155 -1.77 -14.68 7.13
CA GLU A 155 -2.57 -15.44 6.18
C GLU A 155 -1.81 -16.63 5.55
N GLY A 156 -0.50 -16.72 5.81
CA GLY A 156 0.37 -17.84 5.43
C GLY A 156 1.13 -17.64 4.12
N PHE A 157 1.16 -16.44 3.55
CA PHE A 157 1.94 -16.14 2.36
C PHE A 157 3.41 -15.90 2.71
N ALA A 158 4.33 -16.44 1.91
CA ALA A 158 5.73 -16.06 2.02
C ALA A 158 5.87 -14.59 1.62
N THR A 159 6.18 -13.73 2.58
CA THR A 159 6.04 -12.29 2.44
C THR A 159 7.39 -11.61 2.41
N ARG A 160 7.58 -10.71 1.44
CA ARG A 160 8.74 -9.83 1.34
C ARG A 160 8.31 -8.38 1.14
N VAL A 161 9.03 -7.44 1.74
CA VAL A 161 8.87 -6.00 1.50
C VAL A 161 10.10 -5.49 0.76
N LEU A 162 9.88 -4.86 -0.40
CA LEU A 162 10.94 -4.23 -1.19
C LEU A 162 11.09 -2.79 -0.73
N LEU A 163 11.96 -2.56 0.25
CA LEU A 163 12.10 -1.28 0.95
C LEU A 163 12.56 -0.15 0.03
N ASP A 164 13.35 -0.42 -1.00
CA ASP A 164 13.73 0.60 -2.00
C ASP A 164 12.51 1.17 -2.77
N LEU A 165 11.35 0.52 -2.63
CA LEU A 165 10.07 0.90 -3.23
C LEU A 165 9.02 1.25 -2.16
N THR A 166 9.47 1.73 -1.00
CA THR A 166 8.58 2.22 0.05
C THR A 166 9.03 3.57 0.61
N ALA A 167 8.07 4.38 1.06
CA ALA A 167 8.32 5.66 1.74
C ALA A 167 7.74 5.60 3.16
N GLY A 168 8.52 5.95 4.18
CA GLY A 168 8.12 6.00 5.59
C GLY A 168 7.77 7.41 6.04
N VAL A 169 6.82 7.53 6.98
CA VAL A 169 6.38 8.85 7.49
C VAL A 169 7.44 9.47 8.39
N PHE A 170 7.88 8.74 9.43
CA PHE A 170 8.95 9.19 10.31
C PHE A 170 10.00 8.11 10.54
N ALA A 171 11.25 8.52 10.75
CA ALA A 171 12.36 7.59 10.98
C ALA A 171 12.12 6.65 12.18
N ALA A 172 11.63 7.19 13.30
CA ALA A 172 11.42 6.39 14.51
C ALA A 172 10.33 5.32 14.34
N THR A 173 9.21 5.67 13.71
CA THR A 173 8.10 4.74 13.44
C THR A 173 8.46 3.74 12.34
N THR A 174 9.25 4.17 11.34
CA THR A 174 9.82 3.29 10.32
C THR A 174 10.72 2.23 10.94
N GLU A 175 11.69 2.61 11.77
CA GLU A 175 12.57 1.63 12.43
C GLU A 175 11.80 0.63 13.32
N ALA A 176 10.77 1.11 14.03
CA ALA A 176 9.88 0.23 14.81
C ALA A 176 9.14 -0.76 13.90
N ALA A 177 8.61 -0.29 12.76
CA ALA A 177 7.92 -1.12 11.78
C ALA A 177 8.85 -2.17 11.15
N LEU A 178 10.06 -1.79 10.76
CA LEU A 178 11.05 -2.73 10.22
C LEU A 178 11.42 -3.81 11.25
N THR A 179 11.49 -3.45 12.53
CA THR A 179 11.74 -4.41 13.61
C THR A 179 10.58 -5.39 13.75
N GLU A 180 9.34 -4.91 13.76
CA GLU A 180 8.13 -5.74 13.85
C GLU A 180 8.01 -6.71 12.66
N LEU A 181 8.30 -6.25 11.45
CA LEU A 181 8.27 -7.06 10.23
C LEU A 181 9.30 -8.21 10.31
N ARG A 182 10.54 -7.92 10.70
CA ARG A 182 11.59 -8.95 10.86
C ARG A 182 11.21 -10.00 11.90
N LEU A 183 10.68 -9.56 13.05
CA LEU A 183 10.24 -10.47 14.12
C LEU A 183 9.07 -11.35 13.69
N SER A 184 8.27 -10.89 12.73
CA SER A 184 7.14 -11.64 12.17
C SER A 184 7.54 -12.55 10.99
N GLY A 185 8.83 -12.65 10.68
CA GLY A 185 9.35 -13.50 9.61
C GLY A 185 9.17 -12.93 8.19
N VAL A 186 8.87 -11.64 8.06
CA VAL A 186 8.82 -10.96 6.76
C VAL A 186 10.25 -10.68 6.27
N GLU A 187 10.54 -11.07 5.04
CA GLU A 187 11.82 -10.76 4.39
C GLU A 187 11.86 -9.26 4.02
N LEU A 188 12.97 -8.59 4.33
CA LEU A 188 13.17 -7.18 3.99
C LEU A 188 14.39 -7.03 3.09
N THR A 189 14.22 -6.33 1.97
CA THR A 189 15.31 -6.06 1.02
C THR A 189 15.35 -4.57 0.68
N GLY A 190 16.54 -3.95 0.71
CA GLY A 190 16.70 -2.52 0.40
C GLY A 190 16.63 -1.61 1.62
N THR A 191 16.44 -0.31 1.40
CA THR A 191 16.28 0.73 2.42
C THR A 191 15.11 1.66 2.07
N PRO A 192 14.18 1.93 3.00
CA PRO A 192 13.04 2.80 2.70
C PRO A 192 13.49 4.24 2.54
N ILE A 193 12.77 4.97 1.69
CA ILE A 193 12.85 6.44 1.68
C ILE A 193 12.20 6.93 2.97
N VAL A 194 12.88 7.81 3.70
CA VAL A 194 12.33 8.42 4.92
C VAL A 194 12.61 9.91 4.86
N GLY A 195 11.56 10.73 4.92
CA GLY A 195 11.68 12.18 5.04
C GLY A 195 12.39 12.57 6.34
N GLY A 196 13.42 13.41 6.23
CA GLY A 196 14.18 13.96 7.37
C GLY A 196 13.50 15.14 8.04
#